data_AF-A0A524L0L3-F1
#
_entry.id   AF-A0A524L0L3-F1
#
_cell.length_a   1.000
_cell.length_b   1.000
_cell.length_c   1.000
_cell.angle_alpha   90.00
_cell.angle_beta   90.00
_cell.angle_gamma   90.00
#
_symmetry.space_group_name_H-M   'P 1'
#
loop_
_entity.id
_entity.type
_entity.pdbx_description
1 polymer ?
#
loop_
_entity_poly.entity_id
_entity_poly.type
_entity_poly.pdbx_seq_one_letter_code
_entity_poly.pdbx_strand_id
1 'polypeptide(L)'
;MIPKKGMIKASDAFERIIHWWLAITCLLLIITGLGMMFHSFNFLGILVGGLKNLKLIHNFTGLLFVPALIFAILIWWREAGIFKFPEDLEWIKCAGGYLWHVENPPETGKYNPGQKAFFLAVAGFGVLTVISGLIMWFPLT
;
A
#
# COMPACT_ATOMS: atom_id res chain seq x y z
N MET A 1 -4.51 16.44 17.59
CA MET A 1 -3.35 17.35 17.56
C MET A 1 -3.75 18.58 16.75
N ILE A 2 -3.80 19.75 17.38
CA ILE A 2 -4.16 21.02 16.73
C ILE A 2 -2.95 21.45 15.88
N PRO A 3 -3.13 21.83 14.59
CA PRO A 3 -2.01 22.30 13.78
C PRO A 3 -1.35 23.53 14.42
N LYS A 4 -0.02 23.58 14.41
CA LYS A 4 0.71 24.79 14.82
C LYS A 4 0.35 25.94 13.87
N LYS A 5 0.48 27.18 14.34
CA LYS A 5 0.24 28.38 13.53
C LYS A 5 1.07 28.32 12.23
N GLY A 6 0.41 28.44 11.08
CA GLY A 6 1.03 28.33 9.75
C GLY A 6 1.06 26.92 9.15
N MET A 7 0.54 25.89 9.83
CA MET A 7 0.43 24.53 9.30
C MET A 7 -1.02 24.15 9.00
N ILE A 8 -1.23 23.35 7.94
CA ILE A 8 -2.50 22.67 7.68
C ILE A 8 -2.42 21.22 8.12
N LYS A 9 -3.56 20.66 8.56
CA LYS A 9 -3.66 19.24 8.87
C LYS A 9 -3.92 18.46 7.57
N ALA A 10 -2.86 18.02 6.92
CA ALA A 10 -2.95 17.22 5.69
C ALA A 10 -3.50 15.79 5.96
N SER A 11 -3.10 15.20 7.09
CA SER A 11 -3.63 13.91 7.57
C SER A 11 -3.89 13.90 9.08
N ASP A 12 -4.85 13.11 9.51
CA ASP A 12 -5.18 12.90 10.91
C ASP A 12 -4.38 11.76 11.56
N ALA A 13 -4.54 11.62 12.88
CA ALA A 13 -3.79 10.61 13.64
C ALA A 13 -4.23 9.18 13.29
N PHE A 14 -5.51 8.98 12.99
CA PHE A 14 -6.06 7.68 12.64
C PHE A 14 -5.57 7.26 11.25
N GLU A 15 -5.62 8.15 10.26
CA GLU A 15 -5.02 7.97 8.93
C GLU A 15 -3.56 7.55 9.02
N ARG A 16 -2.76 8.21 9.87
CA ARG A 16 -1.35 7.85 10.06
C ARG A 16 -1.16 6.48 10.71
N ILE A 17 -1.97 6.12 11.69
CA ILE A 17 -1.89 4.81 12.35
C ILE A 17 -2.21 3.70 11.35
N ILE A 18 -3.29 3.84 10.59
CA ILE A 18 -3.66 2.88 9.55
C ILE A 18 -2.59 2.79 8.48
N HIS A 19 -2.01 3.92 8.07
CA HIS A 19 -0.91 3.94 7.10
C HIS A 19 0.30 3.13 7.59
N TRP A 20 0.75 3.38 8.82
CA TRP A 20 1.89 2.65 9.38
C TRP A 20 1.58 1.17 9.61
N TRP A 21 0.37 0.83 10.04
CA TRP A 21 -0.06 -0.57 10.17
C TRP A 21 0.00 -1.28 8.81
N LEU A 22 -0.58 -0.68 7.77
CA LEU A 22 -0.54 -1.21 6.41
C LEU A 22 0.91 -1.33 5.90
N ALA A 23 1.72 -0.28 6.06
CA ALA A 23 3.09 -0.25 5.55
C ALA A 23 3.97 -1.32 6.21
N ILE A 24 3.91 -1.44 7.54
CA ILE A 24 4.73 -2.41 8.27
C ILE A 24 4.36 -3.84 7.89
N THR A 25 3.05 -4.16 7.87
CA THR A 25 2.58 -5.51 7.50
C THR A 25 2.90 -5.84 6.04
N CYS A 26 2.73 -4.87 5.13
CA CYS A 26 3.11 -5.00 3.72
C CYS A 26 4.61 -5.30 3.54
N LEU A 27 5.48 -4.51 4.18
CA LEU A 27 6.93 -4.71 4.09
C LEU A 27 7.36 -6.06 4.66
N LEU A 28 6.79 -6.47 5.80
CA LEU A 28 7.06 -7.79 6.37
C LEU A 28 6.62 -8.92 5.43
N LEU A 29 5.47 -8.80 4.78
CA LEU A 29 5.01 -9.77 3.79
C LEU A 29 5.93 -9.83 2.57
N ILE A 30 6.38 -8.68 2.06
CA ILE A 30 7.34 -8.62 0.95
C ILE A 30 8.64 -9.33 1.33
N ILE A 31 9.23 -8.99 2.48
CA ILE A 31 10.51 -9.56 2.93
C ILE A 31 10.39 -11.08 3.14
N THR A 32 9.36 -11.52 3.85
CA THR A 32 9.15 -12.94 4.11
C THR A 32 8.78 -13.72 2.84
N GLY A 33 8.01 -13.12 1.94
CA GLY A 33 7.69 -13.69 0.63
C GLY A 33 8.92 -13.84 -0.26
N LEU A 34 9.77 -12.81 -0.35
CA LEU A 34 11.06 -12.87 -1.06
C LEU A 34 11.95 -13.98 -0.52
N GLY A 35 12.04 -14.10 0.81
CA GLY A 35 12.83 -15.14 1.47
C GLY A 35 12.32 -16.57 1.26
N MET A 36 11.06 -16.75 0.84
CA MET A 36 10.50 -18.06 0.47
C MET A 36 10.52 -18.32 -1.04
N MET A 37 10.41 -17.27 -1.86
CA MET A 37 10.28 -17.39 -3.31
C MET A 37 11.61 -17.66 -4.01
N PHE A 38 12.70 -17.09 -3.52
CA PHE A 38 14.01 -17.14 -4.18
C PHE A 38 15.07 -17.78 -3.28
N HIS A 39 15.76 -18.80 -3.80
CA HIS A 39 16.85 -19.47 -3.07
C HIS A 39 17.93 -18.52 -2.56
N SER A 40 18.30 -17.49 -3.35
CA SER A 40 19.28 -16.47 -2.97
C SER A 40 18.87 -15.67 -1.72
N PHE A 41 17.59 -15.65 -1.37
CA PHE A 41 17.04 -14.94 -0.21
C PHE A 41 16.65 -15.86 0.95
N ASN A 42 16.86 -17.18 0.85
CA ASN A 42 16.53 -18.13 1.92
C ASN A 42 17.27 -17.84 3.24
N PHE A 43 18.38 -17.10 3.20
CA PHE A 43 19.10 -16.67 4.40
C PHE A 43 18.22 -15.84 5.36
N LEU A 44 17.18 -15.16 4.85
CA LEU A 44 16.19 -14.45 5.67
C LEU A 44 15.46 -15.40 6.63
N GLY A 45 15.31 -16.66 6.25
CA GLY A 45 14.76 -17.70 7.11
C GLY A 45 15.66 -18.03 8.30
N ILE A 46 16.99 -17.92 8.17
CA ILE A 46 17.95 -18.27 9.23
C ILE A 46 17.70 -17.41 10.48
N LEU A 47 17.39 -16.12 10.29
CA LEU A 47 17.11 -15.15 11.36
C LEU A 47 15.95 -15.57 12.27
N VAL A 48 15.03 -16.38 11.76
CA VAL A 48 13.82 -16.81 12.44
C VAL A 48 13.77 -18.32 12.70
N GLY A 49 14.89 -19.03 12.52
CA GLY A 49 14.98 -20.48 12.77
C GLY A 49 14.58 -21.37 11.58
N GLY A 50 14.58 -20.82 10.36
CA GLY A 50 14.39 -21.53 9.10
C GLY A 50 13.15 -21.12 8.32
N LEU A 51 13.03 -21.63 7.09
CA LEU A 51 11.92 -21.30 6.17
C LEU A 51 10.54 -21.69 6.72
N LYS A 52 10.46 -22.73 7.56
CA LYS A 52 9.21 -23.12 8.23
C LYS A 52 8.66 -22.00 9.13
N ASN A 53 9.53 -21.37 9.91
CA ASN A 53 9.15 -20.25 10.78
C ASN A 53 8.90 -18.98 9.96
N LEU A 54 9.69 -18.76 8.90
CA LEU A 54 9.47 -17.65 7.96
C LEU A 54 8.06 -17.71 7.33
N LYS A 55 7.63 -18.90 6.91
CA LYS A 55 6.27 -19.15 6.42
C LYS A 55 5.22 -18.84 7.47
N LEU A 56 5.43 -19.26 8.72
CA LEU A 56 4.50 -18.99 9.82
C LEU A 56 4.31 -17.49 10.04
N ILE A 57 5.42 -16.75 10.08
CA ILE A 57 5.42 -15.29 10.21
C ILE A 57 4.68 -14.65 9.02
N HIS A 58 4.96 -15.09 7.79
CA HIS A 58 4.28 -14.57 6.59
C HIS A 58 2.77 -14.76 6.70
N ASN A 59 2.34 -15.97 7.02
CA ASN A 59 0.93 -16.35 7.14
C ASN A 59 0.20 -15.49 8.19
N PHE A 60 0.72 -15.40 9.42
CA PHE A 60 0.10 -14.57 10.46
C PHE A 60 0.16 -13.07 10.16
N THR A 61 1.25 -12.59 9.54
CA THR A 61 1.34 -11.19 9.08
C THR A 61 0.27 -10.90 8.03
N GLY A 62 -0.05 -11.88 7.18
CA GLY A 62 -1.15 -11.80 6.22
C GLY A 62 -2.48 -11.51 6.90
N LEU A 63 -2.78 -12.20 8.00
CA LEU A 63 -4.01 -11.95 8.78
C LEU A 63 -4.06 -10.54 9.38
N LEU A 64 -2.92 -9.95 9.72
CA LEU A 64 -2.85 -8.56 10.19
C LEU A 64 -2.95 -7.55 9.04
N PHE A 65 -2.47 -7.91 7.84
CA PHE A 65 -2.54 -7.07 6.65
C PHE A 65 -3.97 -6.92 6.13
N VAL A 66 -4.80 -7.97 6.18
CA VAL A 66 -6.20 -7.92 5.71
C VAL A 66 -7.00 -6.76 6.31
N PRO A 67 -7.14 -6.61 7.64
CA PRO A 67 -7.87 -5.49 8.23
C PRO A 67 -7.20 -4.15 7.95
N ALA A 68 -5.86 -4.08 7.95
CA ALA A 68 -5.13 -2.85 7.62
C ALA A 68 -5.46 -2.36 6.19
N LEU A 69 -5.51 -3.29 5.22
CA LEU A 69 -5.87 -3.01 3.84
C LEU A 69 -7.32 -2.56 3.72
N ILE A 70 -8.25 -3.22 4.42
CA ILE A 70 -9.67 -2.83 4.42
C ILE A 70 -9.83 -1.40 4.95
N PHE A 71 -9.24 -1.07 6.12
CA PHE A 71 -9.31 0.27 6.67
C PHE A 71 -8.68 1.31 5.76
N ALA A 72 -7.52 1.00 5.16
CA ALA A 72 -6.86 1.88 4.20
C ALA A 72 -7.77 2.20 3.01
N ILE A 73 -8.39 1.18 2.42
CA ILE A 73 -9.32 1.36 1.30
C ILE A 73 -10.48 2.25 1.73
N LEU A 74 -11.14 1.95 2.86
CA LEU A 74 -12.31 2.70 3.32
C LEU A 74 -12.02 4.19 3.59
N ILE A 75 -10.87 4.49 4.20
CA ILE A 75 -10.49 5.87 4.56
C ILE A 75 -10.14 6.68 3.32
N TRP A 76 -9.33 6.12 2.41
CA TRP A 76 -8.78 6.87 1.27
C TRP A 76 -9.61 6.77 0.00
N TRP A 77 -10.63 5.90 -0.08
CA TRP A 77 -11.42 5.68 -1.30
C TRP A 77 -11.98 6.97 -1.89
N ARG A 78 -12.58 7.83 -1.05
CA ARG A 78 -13.25 9.05 -1.49
C ARG A 78 -12.29 10.03 -2.17
N GLU A 79 -11.03 10.04 -1.74
CA GLU A 79 -10.06 11.05 -2.14
C GLU A 79 -9.07 10.52 -3.19
N ALA A 80 -8.67 9.25 -3.07
CA ALA A 80 -7.66 8.61 -3.91
C ALA A 80 -8.23 7.54 -4.86
N GLY A 81 -9.42 7.00 -4.60
CA GLY A 81 -10.04 5.94 -5.40
C GLY A 81 -10.83 6.42 -6.62
N ILE A 82 -11.07 7.74 -6.72
CA ILE A 82 -11.94 8.32 -7.75
C ILE A 82 -11.16 9.33 -8.58
N PHE A 83 -11.09 9.09 -9.89
CA PHE A 83 -10.59 10.05 -10.85
C PHE A 83 -11.66 11.10 -11.17
N LYS A 84 -11.25 12.36 -11.22
CA LYS A 84 -12.06 13.51 -11.59
C LYS A 84 -11.64 13.98 -12.97
N PHE A 85 -12.58 13.93 -13.90
CA PHE A 85 -12.36 14.33 -15.28
C PHE A 85 -13.13 15.63 -15.55
N PRO A 86 -12.54 16.59 -16.30
CA PRO A 86 -11.34 16.46 -17.14
C PRO A 86 -9.98 16.71 -16.45
N GLU A 87 -9.96 17.19 -15.21
CA GLU A 87 -8.76 17.76 -14.56
C GLU A 87 -7.63 16.73 -14.41
N ASP A 88 -7.94 15.52 -13.95
CA ASP A 88 -6.93 14.47 -13.80
C ASP A 88 -6.32 14.05 -15.15
N LEU A 89 -7.08 14.15 -16.24
CA LEU A 89 -6.59 13.81 -17.58
C LEU A 89 -5.58 14.84 -18.08
N GLU A 90 -5.79 16.11 -17.79
CA GLU A 90 -4.84 17.17 -18.13
C GLU A 90 -3.50 16.96 -17.43
N TRP A 91 -3.54 16.61 -16.15
CA TRP A 91 -2.33 16.28 -15.39
C TRP A 91 -1.64 15.01 -15.93
N ILE A 92 -2.40 13.97 -16.32
CA ILE A 92 -1.83 12.76 -16.93
C ILE A 92 -1.14 13.08 -18.25
N LYS A 93 -1.72 13.94 -19.10
CA LYS A 93 -1.14 14.32 -20.40
C LYS A 93 0.22 14.98 -20.28
N CYS A 94 0.45 15.79 -19.23
CA CYS A 94 1.75 16.41 -18.98
C CYS A 94 2.64 15.59 -18.03
N ALA A 95 2.19 14.40 -17.63
CA ALA A 95 2.76 13.56 -16.56
C ALA A 95 3.05 14.32 -15.24
N GLY A 96 2.42 15.49 -15.10
CA GLY A 96 2.33 16.40 -13.97
C GLY A 96 3.51 16.50 -13.00
N GLY A 97 4.73 16.29 -13.52
CA GLY A 97 5.96 16.36 -12.75
C GLY A 97 6.12 15.30 -11.66
N TYR A 98 5.53 14.12 -11.84
CA TYR A 98 5.62 13.05 -10.84
C TYR A 98 7.03 12.46 -10.72
N LEU A 99 7.74 12.33 -11.85
CA LEU A 99 9.08 11.75 -11.93
C LEU A 99 10.17 12.78 -12.26
N TRP A 100 9.79 14.00 -12.65
CA TRP A 100 10.69 15.10 -13.00
C TRP A 100 10.01 16.44 -12.71
N HIS A 101 10.74 17.54 -12.75
CA HIS A 101 10.12 18.86 -12.56
C HIS A 101 9.35 19.30 -13.81
N VAL A 102 8.10 19.73 -13.65
CA VAL A 102 7.30 20.34 -14.71
C VAL A 102 6.94 21.75 -14.29
N GLU A 103 7.18 22.72 -15.17
CA GLU A 103 6.74 24.10 -14.97
C GLU A 103 5.21 24.18 -15.13
N ASN A 104 4.52 24.72 -14.12
CA ASN A 104 3.07 24.92 -14.10
C ASN A 104 2.24 23.63 -14.35
N PRO A 105 2.37 22.59 -13.51
CA PRO A 105 1.50 21.43 -13.61
C PRO A 105 0.04 21.84 -13.32
N PRO A 106 -0.96 21.19 -13.95
CA PRO A 106 -2.37 21.45 -13.69
C PRO A 106 -2.70 21.32 -12.20
N GLU A 107 -3.63 22.15 -11.72
CA GLU A 107 -4.06 22.12 -10.33
C GLU A 107 -4.70 20.75 -10.00
N THR A 108 -4.20 20.11 -8.96
CA THR A 108 -4.75 18.84 -8.46
C THR A 108 -5.41 19.04 -7.11
N GLY A 109 -6.41 18.21 -6.80
CA GLY A 109 -7.00 18.13 -5.47
C GLY A 109 -6.02 17.57 -4.41
N LYS A 110 -6.56 17.00 -3.32
CA LYS A 110 -5.74 16.44 -2.22
C LYS A 110 -4.68 15.43 -2.69
N TYR A 111 -5.03 14.62 -3.70
CA TYR A 111 -4.11 13.66 -4.32
C TYR A 111 -4.09 13.87 -5.83
N ASN A 112 -2.89 13.80 -6.41
CA ASN A 112 -2.69 13.85 -7.85
C ASN A 112 -3.05 12.50 -8.52
N PRO A 113 -3.28 12.47 -9.84
CA PRO A 113 -3.61 11.24 -10.58
C PRO A 113 -2.62 10.09 -10.41
N GLY A 114 -1.32 10.37 -10.29
CA GLY A 114 -0.31 9.35 -10.02
C GLY A 114 -0.50 8.67 -8.66
N GLN A 115 -0.79 9.46 -7.62
CA GLN A 115 -1.12 8.95 -6.28
C GLN A 115 -2.44 8.16 -6.29
N LYS A 116 -3.44 8.59 -7.05
CA LYS A 116 -4.70 7.85 -7.24
C LYS A 116 -4.46 6.49 -7.90
N ALA A 117 -3.68 6.47 -8.98
CA ALA A 117 -3.30 5.24 -9.66
C ALA A 117 -2.53 4.30 -8.73
N PHE A 118 -1.58 4.82 -7.95
CA PHE A 118 -0.84 4.05 -6.96
C PHE A 118 -1.75 3.47 -5.87
N PHE A 119 -2.68 4.26 -5.34
CA PHE A 119 -3.67 3.78 -4.36
C PHE A 119 -4.51 2.64 -4.93
N LEU A 120 -5.03 2.78 -6.15
CA LEU A 120 -5.82 1.73 -6.81
C LEU A 120 -5.00 0.46 -7.06
N ALA A 121 -3.73 0.61 -7.44
CA ALA A 121 -2.83 -0.54 -7.61
C ALA A 121 -2.62 -1.27 -6.28
N VAL A 122 -2.30 -0.55 -5.20
CA VAL A 122 -2.13 -1.14 -3.86
C VAL A 122 -3.42 -1.80 -3.38
N ALA A 123 -4.57 -1.16 -3.57
CA ALA A 123 -5.87 -1.71 -3.19
C ALA A 123 -6.20 -2.99 -3.98
N GLY A 124 -6.11 -2.93 -5.32
CA GLY A 124 -6.43 -4.04 -6.20
C GLY A 124 -5.48 -5.23 -6.04
N PHE A 125 -4.17 -5.01 -6.16
CA PHE A 125 -3.19 -6.07 -5.98
C PHE A 125 -3.11 -6.57 -4.54
N GLY A 126 -3.38 -5.71 -3.55
CA GLY A 126 -3.53 -6.11 -2.16
C GLY A 126 -4.66 -7.13 -1.99
N VAL A 127 -5.84 -6.87 -2.55
CA VAL A 127 -6.97 -7.80 -2.52
C VAL A 127 -6.64 -9.11 -3.25
N LEU A 128 -6.04 -9.03 -4.43
CA LEU A 128 -5.62 -10.22 -5.20
C LEU A 128 -4.62 -11.08 -4.41
N THR A 129 -3.66 -10.46 -3.72
CA THR A 129 -2.66 -11.14 -2.90
C THR A 129 -3.30 -11.81 -1.69
N VAL A 130 -4.26 -11.16 -1.04
CA VAL A 130 -5.00 -11.76 0.08
C VAL A 130 -5.78 -12.99 -0.38
N ILE A 131 -6.54 -12.89 -1.49
CA ILE A 131 -7.34 -14.00 -2.01
C ILE A 131 -6.44 -15.18 -2.40
N SER A 132 -5.40 -14.93 -3.19
CA SER A 132 -4.46 -15.97 -3.61
C SER A 132 -3.71 -16.59 -2.43
N GLY A 133 -3.27 -15.79 -1.46
CA GLY A 133 -2.62 -16.27 -0.24
C GLY A 133 -3.52 -17.15 0.62
N LEU A 134 -4.80 -16.82 0.75
CA LEU A 134 -5.78 -17.63 1.48
C LEU A 134 -6.02 -18.98 0.77
N ILE A 135 -6.12 -19.00 -0.57
CA ILE A 135 -6.22 -20.24 -1.34
C ILE A 135 -4.99 -21.12 -1.14
N MET A 136 -3.79 -20.53 -1.11
CA MET A 136 -2.54 -21.26 -0.87
C MET A 136 -2.41 -21.79 0.56
N TRP A 137 -2.97 -21.09 1.55
CA TRP A 137 -2.94 -21.51 2.94
C TRP A 137 -4.03 -22.55 3.25
N PHE A 138 -5.20 -22.40 2.65
CA PHE A 138 -6.33 -23.33 2.75
C PHE A 138 -6.69 -23.85 1.35
N PRO A 139 -5.97 -24.88 0.86
CA PRO A 139 -6.22 -25.44 -0.46
C PRO A 139 -7.66 -25.91 -0.58
N LEU A 140 -8.28 -25.64 -1.73
CA LEU A 140 -9.69 -25.94 -1.97
C LEU A 140 -9.96 -27.42 -2.34
N THR A 141 -8.94 -28.27 -2.29
CA THR A 141 -8.99 -29.72 -2.59
C THR A 141 -7.90 -30.46 -1.84
#